data_AF-A0AAD3HM78-F1
#
_entry.id   AF-A0AAD3HM78-F1
#
_cell.length_a   1.000
_cell.length_b   1.000
_cell.length_c   1.000
_cell.angle_alpha   90.00
_cell.angle_beta   90.00
_cell.angle_gamma   90.00
#
_symmetry.space_group_name_H-M   'P 1'
#
loop_
_entity.id
_entity.type
_entity.pdbx_description
1 polymer ?
#
loop_
_entity_poly.entity_id
_entity_poly.type
_entity_poly.pdbx_seq_one_letter_code
_entity_poly.pdbx_strand_id
1 'polypeptide(L)'
;LRDFLPPPWKDMHVKYLRDITALSPASRSLWTCRKMPPPSSASVTAGSSPPPGPTLELRTASGNPLFMRVSVSTVEMAGEPTHVIRLARSSLEAALDERRLRLSVSPEGVITAASKGTPTQLFGLEPQQFVGQ
;
A
#
# COMPACT_ATOMS: atom_id res chain seq x y z
N LEU A 1 -11.65 -4.33 -20.78
CA LEU A 1 -11.26 -3.52 -19.59
C LEU A 1 -10.65 -2.17 -19.97
N ARG A 2 -9.67 -2.12 -20.89
CA ARG A 2 -9.01 -0.88 -21.37
C ARG A 2 -9.97 0.18 -21.92
N ASP A 3 -11.07 -0.24 -22.56
CA ASP A 3 -12.04 0.67 -23.18
C ASP A 3 -13.06 1.27 -22.20
N PHE A 4 -13.08 0.76 -20.96
CA PHE A 4 -14.01 1.19 -19.92
C PHE A 4 -13.34 2.07 -18.84
N LEU A 5 -12.03 2.28 -18.94
CA LEU A 5 -11.30 3.14 -18.01
C LEU A 5 -11.27 4.58 -18.54
N PRO A 6 -11.72 5.57 -17.75
CA PRO A 6 -11.58 6.97 -18.13
C PRO A 6 -10.11 7.41 -18.07
N PRO A 7 -9.67 8.40 -18.86
CA PRO A 7 -8.37 9.04 -18.67
C PRO A 7 -8.24 9.60 -17.24
N PRO A 8 -7.07 9.51 -16.60
CA PRO A 8 -5.78 8.98 -17.11
C PRO A 8 -5.60 7.47 -16.87
N TRP A 9 -6.59 6.78 -16.31
CA TRP A 9 -6.48 5.37 -15.90
C TRP A 9 -6.29 4.42 -17.08
N LYS A 10 -6.87 4.74 -18.25
CA LYS A 10 -6.64 3.99 -19.49
C LYS A 10 -5.16 3.96 -19.89
N ASP A 11 -4.48 5.10 -19.76
CA ASP A 11 -3.08 5.26 -20.17
C ASP A 11 -2.13 4.67 -19.12
N MET A 12 -2.46 4.87 -17.84
CA MET A 12 -1.74 4.22 -16.74
C MET A 12 -1.87 2.70 -16.78
N HIS A 13 -3.05 2.14 -17.10
CA HIS A 13 -3.26 0.70 -17.12
C HIS A 13 -2.39 0.00 -18.17
N VAL A 14 -2.24 0.58 -19.36
CA VAL A 14 -1.39 0.02 -20.43
C VAL A 14 0.08 0.10 -20.06
N LYS A 15 0.51 1.25 -19.51
CA LYS A 15 1.87 1.42 -19.01
C LYS A 15 2.18 0.43 -17.88
N TYR A 16 1.26 0.29 -16.94
CA TYR A 16 1.36 -0.63 -15.82
C TYR A 16 1.41 -2.10 -16.29
N LEU A 17 0.56 -2.50 -17.24
CA LEU A 17 0.62 -3.85 -17.81
C LEU A 17 1.95 -4.14 -18.49
N ARG A 18 2.50 -3.18 -19.26
CA ARG A 18 3.84 -3.30 -19.87
C ARG A 18 4.94 -3.41 -18.81
N ASP A 19 4.86 -2.62 -17.75
CA ASP A 19 5.85 -2.60 -16.67
C ASP A 19 5.82 -3.89 -15.83
N ILE A 20 4.66 -4.57 -15.74
CA ILE A 20 4.52 -5.86 -15.03
C ILE A 20 4.92 -7.06 -15.91
N THR A 21 4.70 -6.98 -17.23
CA THR A 21 5.02 -8.05 -18.19
C THR A 21 6.46 -8.01 -18.66
N ALA A 22 7.06 -6.84 -18.77
CA ALA A 22 8.51 -6.71 -18.74
C ALA A 22 8.98 -7.06 -17.33
N LEU A 23 10.11 -7.75 -17.19
CA LEU A 23 10.86 -7.89 -15.93
C LEU A 23 11.45 -6.52 -15.48
N SER A 24 10.70 -5.44 -15.68
CA SER A 24 11.09 -4.08 -15.36
C SER A 24 11.16 -3.95 -13.84
N PRO A 25 12.20 -3.29 -13.30
CA PRO A 25 12.33 -3.12 -11.87
C PRO A 25 11.08 -2.40 -11.33
N ALA A 26 10.51 -2.96 -10.25
CA ALA A 26 9.32 -2.41 -9.62
C ALA A 26 9.49 -0.91 -9.41
N SER A 27 8.53 -0.12 -9.89
CA SER A 27 8.49 1.31 -9.60
C SER A 27 8.62 1.48 -8.09
N ARG A 28 9.55 2.34 -7.65
CA ARG A 28 9.77 2.62 -6.22
C ARG A 28 8.66 3.45 -5.58
N SER A 29 7.56 3.69 -6.31
CA SER A 29 6.39 4.40 -5.78
C SER A 29 5.69 3.53 -4.74
N LEU A 30 5.58 4.07 -3.52
CA LEU A 30 4.83 3.50 -2.39
C LEU A 30 3.36 3.22 -2.72
N TRP A 31 2.85 3.81 -3.80
CA TRP A 31 1.47 3.70 -4.28
C TRP A 31 1.29 2.68 -5.41
N THR A 32 2.36 2.02 -5.83
CA THR A 32 2.27 0.95 -6.83
C THR A 32 2.14 -0.41 -6.16
N CYS A 33 1.34 -1.32 -6.73
CA CYS A 33 1.28 -2.68 -6.22
C CYS A 33 2.67 -3.29 -6.34
N ARG A 34 3.32 -3.51 -5.20
CA ARG A 34 4.66 -4.07 -5.15
C ARG A 34 4.58 -5.53 -5.57
N LYS A 35 5.42 -5.94 -6.52
CA LYS A 35 5.73 -7.35 -6.74
C LYS A 35 6.45 -7.84 -5.48
N MET A 36 5.77 -8.66 -4.68
CA MET A 36 6.45 -9.34 -3.58
C MET A 36 7.53 -10.27 -4.16
N PRO A 37 8.72 -10.35 -3.54
CA PRO A 37 9.69 -11.36 -3.91
C PRO A 37 9.03 -12.75 -3.77
N PRO A 38 9.25 -13.68 -4.72
CA PRO A 38 8.96 -15.08 -4.46
C PRO A 38 9.75 -15.52 -3.21
N PRO A 39 9.28 -16.54 -2.46
CA PRO A 39 9.95 -17.01 -1.26
C PRO A 39 11.33 -17.61 -1.62
N SER A 40 12.35 -16.76 -1.74
CA SER A 40 13.74 -17.19 -1.85
C SER A 40 14.25 -17.51 -0.45
N SER A 41 14.23 -18.80 -0.11
CA SER A 41 15.25 -19.52 0.69
C SER A 41 15.93 -18.86 1.91
N ALA A 42 15.32 -17.86 2.55
CA ALA A 42 15.75 -17.32 3.84
C ALA A 42 14.58 -17.40 4.84
N SER A 43 14.66 -18.43 5.67
CA SER A 43 13.88 -18.66 6.90
C SER A 43 12.36 -18.45 6.78
N VAL A 44 11.68 -19.50 6.34
CA VAL A 44 10.29 -19.76 6.75
C VAL A 44 10.30 -20.00 8.26
N THR A 45 10.05 -18.95 9.04
CA THR A 45 9.42 -19.16 10.35
C THR A 45 7.92 -19.24 10.08
N ALA A 46 7.36 -20.41 10.35
CA ALA A 46 5.93 -20.64 10.27
C ALA A 46 5.22 -19.61 11.17
N GLY A 47 4.62 -18.58 10.56
CA GLY A 47 3.94 -17.51 11.28
C GLY A 47 3.94 -16.13 10.61
N SER A 48 4.85 -15.84 9.68
CA SER A 48 4.90 -14.51 9.06
C SER A 48 4.01 -14.42 7.82
N SER A 49 2.79 -13.90 8.00
CA SER A 49 1.98 -13.39 6.88
C SER A 49 2.82 -12.41 6.04
N PRO A 50 2.73 -12.44 4.70
CA PRO A 50 3.38 -11.43 3.87
C PRO A 50 3.03 -10.01 4.34
N PRO A 51 3.97 -9.04 4.27
CA PRO A 51 3.72 -7.71 4.77
C PRO A 51 2.49 -7.12 4.05
N PRO A 52 1.53 -6.57 4.80
CA PRO A 52 0.32 -6.01 4.22
C PRO A 52 0.67 -4.87 3.26
N GLY A 53 0.09 -4.87 2.06
CA GLY A 53 0.23 -3.75 1.12
C GLY A 53 -0.56 -2.50 1.57
N PRO A 54 -0.57 -1.41 0.79
CA PRO A 54 -1.18 -0.15 1.20
C PRO A 54 -2.71 -0.26 1.32
N THR A 55 -3.30 0.63 2.12
CA THR A 55 -4.74 0.84 2.17
C THR A 55 -5.19 1.68 0.96
N LEU A 56 -6.07 1.11 0.13
CA LEU A 56 -6.69 1.73 -1.03
C LEU A 56 -8.19 1.95 -0.79
N GLU A 57 -8.71 3.05 -1.35
CA GLU A 57 -10.16 3.25 -1.47
C GLU A 57 -10.64 2.51 -2.72
N LEU A 58 -11.51 1.53 -2.51
CA LEU A 58 -12.30 0.85 -3.53
C LEU A 58 -13.73 1.36 -3.48
N ARG A 59 -14.54 1.02 -4.49
CA ARG A 59 -15.98 1.31 -4.47
C ARG A 59 -16.79 0.03 -4.64
N THR A 60 -17.86 -0.06 -3.88
CA THR A 60 -18.91 -1.08 -4.06
C THR A 60 -19.65 -0.85 -5.39
N ALA A 61 -20.44 -1.83 -5.83
CA ALA A 61 -21.27 -1.68 -7.03
C ALA A 61 -22.24 -0.49 -6.95
N SER A 62 -22.69 -0.13 -5.74
CA SER A 62 -23.53 1.05 -5.49
C SER A 62 -22.73 2.35 -5.34
N GLY A 63 -21.40 2.33 -5.52
CA GLY A 63 -20.54 3.50 -5.45
C GLY A 63 -20.05 3.88 -4.05
N ASN A 64 -20.47 3.18 -2.99
CA ASN A 64 -20.03 3.47 -1.62
C ASN A 64 -18.54 3.14 -1.44
N PRO A 65 -17.77 4.00 -0.74
CA PRO A 65 -16.34 3.79 -0.53
C PRO A 65 -16.08 2.61 0.41
N LEU A 66 -15.02 1.84 0.10
CA LEU A 66 -14.56 0.69 0.86
C LEU A 66 -13.04 0.76 0.99
N PHE A 67 -12.53 0.88 2.22
CA PHE A 67 -11.09 0.90 2.46
C PHE A 67 -10.57 -0.52 2.62
N MET A 68 -9.68 -0.92 1.72
CA MET A 68 -9.11 -2.26 1.69
C MET A 68 -7.59 -2.18 1.63
N ARG A 69 -6.96 -3.04 2.40
CA ARG A 69 -5.54 -3.29 2.34
C ARG A 69 -5.28 -4.28 1.21
N VAL A 70 -4.47 -3.88 0.23
CA VAL A 70 -4.31 -4.63 -1.03
C VAL A 70 -2.87 -5.08 -1.19
N SER A 71 -2.65 -6.38 -1.40
CA SER A 71 -1.34 -6.92 -1.81
C SER A 71 -1.49 -7.80 -3.05
N VAL A 72 -0.49 -7.74 -3.93
CA VAL A 72 -0.48 -8.49 -5.19
C VAL A 72 0.79 -9.33 -5.23
N SER A 73 0.64 -10.62 -5.50
CA SER A 73 1.76 -11.54 -5.72
C SER A 73 1.55 -12.30 -7.02
N THR A 74 2.60 -12.48 -7.80
CA THR A 74 2.56 -13.34 -8.99
C THR A 74 3.16 -14.69 -8.61
N VAL A 75 2.45 -15.77 -8.88
CA VAL A 75 2.91 -17.15 -8.71
C VAL A 75 2.84 -17.85 -10.05
N GLU A 76 3.78 -18.72 -10.35
CA GLU A 76 3.74 -19.53 -11.55
C GLU A 76 2.98 -20.82 -11.24
N MET A 77 1.91 -21.08 -11.99
CA MET A 77 1.07 -22.26 -11.84
C MET A 77 0.93 -22.92 -13.21
N ALA A 78 1.36 -24.17 -13.32
CA ALA A 78 1.36 -24.92 -14.58
C ALA A 78 2.12 -24.22 -15.75
N GLY A 79 3.20 -23.48 -15.44
CA GLY A 79 3.98 -22.74 -16.44
C GLY A 79 3.35 -21.40 -16.88
N GLU A 80 2.23 -21.01 -16.27
CA GLU A 80 1.58 -19.73 -16.54
C GLU A 80 1.65 -18.79 -15.33
N PRO A 81 1.94 -17.49 -15.54
CA PRO A 81 1.96 -16.51 -14.46
C PRO A 81 0.53 -16.21 -13.98
N THR A 82 0.24 -16.59 -12.74
CA THR A 82 -1.02 -16.31 -12.04
C THR A 82 -0.85 -15.16 -11.05
N HIS A 83 -1.67 -14.12 -11.17
CA HIS A 83 -1.69 -13.02 -10.22
C HIS A 83 -2.70 -13.27 -9.08
N VAL A 84 -2.22 -13.30 -7.85
CA VAL A 84 -3.03 -13.42 -6.64
C VAL A 84 -3.16 -12.05 -5.99
N ILE A 85 -4.40 -11.56 -5.88
CA ILE A 85 -4.74 -10.32 -5.18
C ILE A 85 -5.31 -10.70 -3.81
N ARG A 86 -4.67 -10.25 -2.75
CA ARG A 86 -5.17 -10.41 -1.38
C ARG A 86 -5.74 -9.09 -0.90
N LEU A 87 -6.98 -9.15 -0.41
CA LEU A 87 -7.72 -8.03 0.12
C LEU A 87 -8.01 -8.29 1.60
N ALA A 88 -7.71 -7.31 2.45
CA ALA A 88 -8.12 -7.32 3.85
C ALA A 88 -8.84 -6.01 4.18
N ARG A 89 -9.83 -6.07 5.08
CA ARG A 89 -10.59 -4.87 5.48
C ARG A 89 -9.66 -3.86 6.14
N SER A 90 -9.84 -2.59 5.82
CA SER A 90 -9.13 -1.46 6.41
C SER A 90 -10.12 -0.33 6.75
N SER A 91 -9.60 0.85 7.05
CA SER A 91 -10.39 2.04 7.39
C SER A 91 -9.83 3.30 6.71
N LEU A 92 -10.65 4.34 6.65
CA LEU A 92 -10.21 5.67 6.23
C LEU A 92 -9.09 6.19 7.14
N GLU A 93 -9.20 5.98 8.45
CA GLU A 93 -8.17 6.43 9.41
C GLU A 93 -6.82 5.77 9.12
N ALA A 94 -6.79 4.44 8.91
CA ALA A 94 -5.57 3.73 8.51
C ALA A 94 -5.03 4.26 7.17
N ALA A 95 -5.92 4.52 6.22
CA ALA A 95 -5.53 5.13 4.95
C ALA A 95 -4.90 6.52 5.15
N LEU A 96 -5.42 7.36 6.04
CA LEU A 96 -4.88 8.70 6.28
C LEU A 96 -3.54 8.66 7.02
N ASP A 97 -3.43 7.81 8.04
CA ASP A 97 -2.21 7.62 8.82
C ASP A 97 -1.04 7.15 7.93
N GLU A 98 -1.31 6.30 6.93
CA GLU A 98 -0.31 5.88 5.95
C GLU A 98 0.25 7.03 5.08
N ARG A 99 -0.38 8.21 5.05
CA ARG A 99 0.03 9.35 4.18
C ARG A 99 0.30 10.64 4.93
N ARG A 100 -0.06 10.72 6.21
CA ARG A 100 -0.04 11.95 7.01
C ARG A 100 0.40 11.63 8.44
N LEU A 101 1.05 12.61 9.07
CA LEU A 101 1.30 12.63 10.50
C LEU A 101 0.24 13.50 11.16
N ARG A 102 -0.48 12.95 12.14
CA ARG A 102 -1.38 13.73 13.00
C ARG A 102 -0.69 14.02 14.32
N LEU A 103 -0.58 15.30 14.65
CA LEU A 103 -0.02 15.77 15.92
C LEU A 103 -1.13 16.35 16.79
N SER A 104 -1.03 16.13 18.09
CA SER A 104 -1.77 16.87 19.11
C SER A 104 -0.83 17.87 19.73
N VAL A 105 -1.27 19.13 19.86
CA VAL A 105 -0.45 20.25 20.32
C VAL A 105 -1.17 20.95 21.45
N SER A 106 -0.46 21.29 22.52
CA SER A 106 -1.00 22.05 23.64
C SER A 106 -1.20 23.53 23.26
N PRO A 107 -1.96 24.31 24.04
CA PRO A 107 -2.07 25.77 23.81
C PRO A 107 -0.73 26.50 23.81
N GLU A 108 0.27 25.96 24.51
CA GLU A 108 1.64 26.49 24.61
C GLU A 108 2.51 26.13 23.40
N GLY A 109 1.97 25.37 22.43
CA GLY A 109 2.69 24.97 21.22
C GLY A 109 3.50 23.67 21.36
N VAL A 110 3.39 22.97 22.49
CA VAL A 110 4.13 21.72 22.74
C VAL A 110 3.39 20.53 22.14
N ILE A 111 4.11 19.66 21.43
CA ILE A 111 3.52 18.44 20.87
C ILE A 111 3.26 17.42 21.99
N THR A 112 2.00 17.11 22.23
CA THR A 112 1.57 16.19 23.30
C THR A 112 1.38 14.75 22.82
N ALA A 113 1.11 14.54 21.53
CA ALA A 113 0.97 13.20 20.96
C ALA A 113 1.18 13.20 19.44
N ALA A 114 1.58 12.03 18.92
CA ALA A 114 1.70 11.76 17.49
C ALA A 114 0.97 10.46 17.10
N SER A 115 0.38 10.42 15.90
CA SER A 115 -0.29 9.22 15.37
C SER A 115 0.68 8.04 15.22
N LYS A 116 0.27 6.86 15.69
CA LYS A 116 1.08 5.63 15.66
C LYS A 116 1.09 4.94 14.30
N GLY A 117 0.10 5.20 13.45
CA GLY A 117 -0.03 4.56 12.13
C GLY A 117 0.89 5.15 11.05
N THR A 118 1.57 6.27 11.34
CA THR A 118 2.38 6.99 10.36
C THR A 118 3.73 6.29 10.13
N PRO A 119 4.07 5.90 8.89
CA PRO A 119 5.36 5.29 8.58
C PRO A 119 6.51 6.28 8.80
N THR A 120 7.60 5.81 9.41
CA THR A 120 8.84 6.60 9.62
C THR A 120 9.44 7.16 8.34
N GLN A 121 9.19 6.46 7.21
CA GLN A 121 9.66 6.82 5.88
C GLN A 121 9.10 8.14 5.35
N LEU A 122 7.95 8.60 5.86
CA LEU A 122 7.34 9.86 5.41
C LEU A 122 8.10 11.10 5.92
N PHE A 123 8.67 11.02 7.12
CA PHE A 123 9.26 12.17 7.82
C PHE A 123 10.73 11.96 8.18
N GLY A 124 11.29 10.78 7.92
CA GLY A 124 12.68 10.43 8.25
C GLY A 124 12.93 10.21 9.75
N LEU A 125 11.89 10.29 10.57
CA LEU A 125 11.92 10.18 12.02
C LEU A 125 10.75 9.30 12.50
N GLU A 126 10.90 8.73 13.69
CA GLU A 126 9.78 8.07 14.34
C GLU A 126 8.77 9.13 14.83
N PRO A 127 7.46 8.98 14.54
CA PRO A 127 6.44 9.93 14.99
C PRO A 127 6.50 10.28 16.49
N GLN A 128 6.90 9.33 17.34
CA GLN A 128 7.02 9.55 18.79
C GLN A 128 8.13 10.53 19.17
N GLN A 129 9.13 10.74 18.31
CA GLN A 129 10.23 11.68 18.57
C GLN A 129 9.79 13.15 18.53
N PHE A 130 8.61 13.43 17.96
CA PHE A 130 8.02 14.77 17.99
C PHE A 130 7.40 15.11 19.34
N VAL A 131 7.08 14.14 20.19
CA VAL A 131 6.42 14.40 21.48
C VAL A 131 7.37 15.12 22.44
N GLY A 132 6.92 16.24 22.99
CA GLY A 132 7.70 17.09 23.89
C GLY A 132 8.59 18.14 23.21
N GLN A 133 8.55 18.23 21.87
CA GLN A 133 9.13 19.35 21.11
C GLN A 133 8.18 20.54 21.07
#